data_AF-A0A957JWC8-F1
#
_entry.id   AF-A0A957JWC8-F1
#
_cell.length_a   1.000
_cell.length_b   1.000
_cell.length_c   1.000
_cell.angle_alpha   90.00
_cell.angle_beta   90.00
_cell.angle_gamma   90.00
#
_symmetry.space_group_name_H-M   'P 1'
#
loop_
_entity.id
_entity.type
_entity.pdbx_description
1 polymer ?
#
loop_
_entity_poly.entity_id
_entity_poly.type
_entity_poly.pdbx_seq_one_letter_code
_entity_poly.pdbx_strand_id
1 'polypeptide(L)'
;MIEEIERLKRRNERERKARKLAEELLEHKSLELYAANQELLAVQNELELRVAERTTELSQANARLKAEIEERKKIEAELALARDRALEASRLKSDFLANMSHEIRTPLNAVIGLANLLLDTELDQEQRDFLETIHNSGDSLLTIINDILDFSRIEANRLELEDQPFSLRDCVEDAIDLLATRAIEKNIDLAYQFADPLPRECRGDITRLRQILVNLLGNAVKFTSQGEIILRVSGQPLDENHLELTFSV
;
A
#
# COMPACT_ATOMS: atom_id res chain seq x y z
N MET A 1 7.82 -46.16 106.99
CA MET A 1 6.73 -45.17 107.23
C MET A 1 7.18 -43.73 106.97
N ILE A 2 8.27 -43.23 107.57
CA ILE A 2 8.75 -41.84 107.36
C ILE A 2 9.29 -41.60 105.94
N GLU A 3 10.09 -42.51 105.38
CA GLU A 3 10.63 -42.40 104.01
C GLU A 3 9.56 -42.40 102.91
N GLU A 4 8.46 -43.12 103.16
CA GLU A 4 7.33 -43.24 102.23
C GLU A 4 6.48 -41.96 102.22
N ILE A 5 6.30 -41.35 103.39
CA ILE A 5 5.69 -40.03 103.54
C ILE A 5 6.55 -38.94 102.86
N GLU A 6 7.87 -38.99 102.98
CA GLU A 6 8.76 -38.06 102.28
C GLU A 6 8.75 -38.23 100.76
N ARG A 7 8.72 -39.48 100.25
CA ARG A 7 8.54 -39.76 98.82
C ARG A 7 7.23 -39.21 98.29
N LEU A 8 6.12 -39.41 99.03
CA LEU A 8 4.80 -38.91 98.66
C LEU A 8 4.76 -37.37 98.68
N LYS A 9 5.39 -36.72 99.66
CA LYS A 9 5.53 -35.25 99.70
C LYS A 9 6.31 -34.72 98.49
N ARG A 10 7.47 -35.30 98.17
CA ARG A 10 8.27 -34.91 96.99
C ARG A 10 7.51 -35.14 95.68
N ARG A 11 6.74 -36.22 95.57
CA ARG A 11 5.88 -36.50 94.40
C ARG A 11 4.77 -35.46 94.25
N ASN A 12 4.05 -35.14 95.33
CA ASN A 12 2.99 -34.14 95.32
C ASN A 12 3.53 -32.73 95.01
N GLU A 13 4.70 -32.38 95.55
CA GLU A 13 5.36 -31.11 95.26
C GLU A 13 5.80 -31.00 93.79
N ARG A 14 6.36 -32.07 93.22
CA ARG A 14 6.66 -32.15 91.78
C ARG A 14 5.40 -32.02 90.92
N GLU A 15 4.32 -32.70 91.29
CA GLU A 15 3.05 -32.66 90.57
C GLU A 15 2.41 -31.26 90.64
N ARG A 16 2.45 -30.60 91.80
CA ARG A 16 2.02 -29.20 91.95
C ARG A 16 2.84 -28.23 91.09
N LYS A 17 4.17 -28.38 91.07
CA LYS A 17 5.06 -27.57 90.22
C LYS A 17 4.78 -27.80 88.73
N ALA A 18 4.58 -29.07 88.32
CA ALA A 18 4.26 -29.41 86.95
C ALA A 18 2.89 -28.87 86.51
N ARG A 19 1.86 -28.93 87.37
CA ARG A 19 0.55 -28.34 87.10
C ARG A 19 0.62 -26.83 86.96
N LYS A 20 1.33 -26.16 87.86
CA LYS A 20 1.50 -24.70 87.79
C LYS A 20 2.23 -24.28 86.51
N LEU A 21 3.29 -25.00 86.13
CA LEU A 21 4.00 -24.75 84.88
C LEU A 21 3.13 -25.01 83.63
N ALA A 22 2.29 -26.05 83.68
CA ALA A 22 1.36 -26.35 82.59
C ALA A 22 0.26 -25.27 82.46
N GLU A 23 -0.24 -24.75 83.59
CA GLU A 23 -1.22 -23.66 83.64
C GLU A 23 -0.63 -22.35 83.10
N GLU A 24 0.57 -21.97 83.53
CA GLU A 24 1.31 -20.82 83.01
C GLU A 24 1.59 -20.95 81.50
N LEU A 25 1.96 -22.15 81.03
CA LEU A 25 2.19 -22.42 79.61
C LEU A 25 0.89 -22.33 78.79
N LEU A 26 -0.22 -22.84 79.33
CA LEU A 26 -1.53 -22.78 78.68
C LEU A 26 -2.03 -21.34 78.57
N GLU A 27 -1.89 -20.54 79.64
CA GLU A 27 -2.23 -19.12 79.62
C GLU A 27 -1.41 -18.35 78.59
N HIS A 28 -0.09 -18.56 78.57
CA HIS A 28 0.79 -17.94 77.57
C HIS A 28 0.39 -18.32 76.15
N LYS A 29 0.14 -19.61 75.89
CA LYS A 29 -0.26 -20.09 74.56
C LYS A 29 -1.64 -19.56 74.15
N SER A 30 -2.56 -19.43 75.09
CA SER A 30 -3.88 -18.85 74.84
C SER A 30 -3.78 -17.38 74.45
N LEU A 31 -2.90 -16.61 75.10
CA LEU A 31 -2.65 -15.21 74.77
C LEU A 31 -1.97 -15.06 73.40
N GLU A 32 -0.96 -15.89 73.10
CA GLU A 32 -0.32 -15.93 71.78
C GLU A 32 -1.31 -16.24 70.65
N LEU A 33 -2.14 -17.28 70.83
CA LEU A 33 -3.15 -17.67 69.84
C LEU A 33 -4.19 -16.57 69.64
N TYR A 34 -4.59 -15.90 70.73
CA TYR A 34 -5.51 -14.78 70.65
C TYR A 34 -4.92 -13.61 69.85
N ALA A 35 -3.67 -13.22 70.12
CA ALA A 35 -2.99 -12.17 69.39
C ALA A 35 -2.81 -12.52 67.90
N ALA A 36 -2.36 -13.74 67.59
CA ALA A 36 -2.19 -14.21 66.23
C ALA A 36 -3.52 -14.23 65.44
N ASN A 37 -4.62 -14.63 66.09
CA ASN A 37 -5.95 -14.60 65.46
C ASN A 37 -6.42 -13.16 65.19
N GLN A 38 -6.15 -12.20 66.08
CA GLN A 38 -6.48 -10.80 65.84
C GLN A 38 -5.70 -10.20 64.66
N GLU A 39 -4.40 -10.49 64.58
CA GLU A 39 -3.55 -10.07 63.45
C GLU A 39 -4.04 -10.68 62.14
N LEU A 40 -4.36 -11.98 62.13
CA LEU A 40 -4.87 -12.68 60.95
C LEU A 40 -6.20 -12.08 60.49
N LEU A 41 -7.09 -11.73 61.41
CA LEU A 41 -8.36 -11.08 61.09
C LEU A 41 -8.15 -9.70 60.44
N ALA A 42 -7.18 -8.93 60.96
CA ALA A 42 -6.85 -7.62 60.40
C ALA A 42 -6.31 -7.73 58.97
N VAL A 43 -5.38 -8.67 58.74
CA VAL A 43 -4.82 -8.94 57.40
C VAL A 43 -5.90 -9.45 56.45
N GLN A 44 -6.79 -10.33 56.90
CA GLN A 44 -7.89 -10.84 56.08
C GLN A 44 -8.82 -9.71 55.63
N ASN A 45 -9.23 -8.83 56.55
CA ASN A 45 -10.09 -7.69 56.22
C ASN A 45 -9.42 -6.73 55.23
N GLU A 46 -8.12 -6.46 55.39
CA GLU A 46 -7.36 -5.63 54.46
C GLU A 46 -7.27 -6.26 53.06
N LEU A 47 -7.06 -7.58 53.00
CA LEU A 47 -7.01 -8.31 51.73
C LEU A 47 -8.37 -8.31 51.02
N GLU A 48 -9.47 -8.52 51.76
CA GLU A 48 -10.82 -8.48 51.21
C GLU A 48 -11.15 -7.11 50.61
N LEU A 49 -10.77 -6.03 51.29
CA LEU A 49 -10.91 -4.66 50.77
C LEU A 49 -10.11 -4.46 49.47
N ARG A 50 -8.84 -4.87 49.46
CA ARG A 50 -7.99 -4.78 48.25
C ARG A 50 -8.55 -5.59 47.09
N VAL A 51 -9.06 -6.80 47.34
CA VAL A 51 -9.67 -7.64 46.31
C VAL A 51 -10.92 -6.98 45.74
N ALA A 52 -11.77 -6.39 46.59
CA ALA A 52 -12.97 -5.68 46.15
C ALA A 52 -12.63 -4.46 45.28
N GLU A 53 -11.64 -3.65 45.68
CA GLU A 53 -11.14 -2.51 44.91
C GLU A 53 -10.62 -2.96 43.53
N ARG A 54 -9.71 -3.94 43.51
CA ARG A 54 -9.12 -4.46 42.27
C ARG A 54 -10.13 -5.11 41.34
N THR A 55 -11.12 -5.81 41.90
CA THR A 55 -12.21 -6.40 41.12
C THR A 55 -13.04 -5.32 40.44
N THR A 56 -13.29 -4.21 41.14
CA THR A 56 -14.01 -3.05 40.60
C THR A 56 -13.21 -2.36 39.49
N GLU A 57 -11.93 -2.09 39.73
CA GLU A 57 -11.02 -1.52 38.71
C GLU A 57 -10.96 -2.38 37.45
N LEU A 58 -10.77 -3.69 37.62
CA LEU A 58 -10.68 -4.65 36.51
C LEU A 58 -12.00 -4.74 35.74
N SER A 59 -13.14 -4.73 36.44
CA SER A 59 -14.47 -4.70 35.81
C SER A 59 -14.66 -3.45 34.96
N GLN A 60 -14.27 -2.28 35.48
CA GLN A 60 -14.34 -1.01 34.74
C GLN A 60 -13.40 -0.99 33.54
N ALA A 61 -12.16 -1.47 33.69
CA ALA A 61 -11.21 -1.57 32.59
C ALA A 61 -11.71 -2.51 31.49
N ASN A 62 -12.27 -3.66 31.86
CA ASN A 62 -12.88 -4.60 30.91
C ASN A 62 -14.08 -4.00 30.18
N ALA A 63 -14.93 -3.22 30.87
CA ALA A 63 -16.05 -2.54 30.23
C ALA A 63 -15.58 -1.51 29.20
N ARG A 64 -14.54 -0.73 29.53
CA ARG A 64 -13.93 0.24 28.59
C ARG A 64 -13.32 -0.44 27.38
N LEU A 65 -12.52 -1.49 27.59
CA LEU A 65 -11.91 -2.27 26.51
C LEU A 65 -12.96 -2.88 25.59
N LYS A 66 -14.04 -3.43 26.15
CA LYS A 66 -15.16 -3.95 25.35
C LYS A 66 -15.81 -2.87 24.49
N ALA A 67 -16.06 -1.69 25.06
CA ALA A 67 -16.64 -0.57 24.30
C ALA A 67 -15.69 -0.11 23.18
N GLU A 68 -14.39 -0.02 23.44
CA GLU A 68 -13.40 0.35 22.42
C GLU A 68 -13.31 -0.69 21.29
N ILE A 69 -13.34 -1.99 21.63
CA ILE A 69 -13.33 -3.07 20.65
C ILE A 69 -14.57 -3.01 19.74
N GLU A 70 -15.76 -2.78 20.30
CA GLU A 70 -16.98 -2.69 19.51
C GLU A 70 -16.98 -1.46 18.59
N GLU A 71 -16.46 -0.32 19.06
CA GLU A 71 -16.31 0.87 18.22
C GLU A 71 -15.30 0.63 17.09
N ARG A 72 -14.15 0.02 17.38
CA ARG A 72 -13.15 -0.33 16.36
C ARG A 72 -13.72 -1.26 15.31
N LYS A 73 -14.46 -2.31 15.70
CA LYS A 73 -15.12 -3.22 14.75
C LYS A 73 -16.11 -2.51 13.84
N LYS A 74 -16.87 -1.56 14.39
CA LYS A 74 -17.83 -0.78 13.60
C LYS A 74 -17.10 0.06 12.55
N ILE A 75 -16.03 0.77 12.96
CA ILE A 75 -15.20 1.56 12.05
C ILE A 75 -14.57 0.67 10.97
N GLU A 76 -14.04 -0.49 11.34
CA GLU A 76 -13.47 -1.45 10.38
C GLU A 76 -14.50 -1.94 9.37
N ALA A 77 -15.73 -2.24 9.80
CA ALA A 77 -16.81 -2.66 8.91
C ALA A 77 -17.24 -1.53 7.96
N GLU A 78 -17.36 -0.30 8.46
CA GLU A 78 -17.67 0.88 7.64
C GLU A 78 -16.56 1.15 6.61
N LEU A 79 -15.30 1.03 7.01
CA LEU A 79 -14.14 1.20 6.14
C LEU A 79 -14.09 0.12 5.06
N ALA A 80 -14.33 -1.15 5.43
CA ALA A 80 -14.38 -2.25 4.48
C ALA A 80 -15.48 -2.04 3.43
N LEU A 81 -16.68 -1.63 3.87
CA LEU A 81 -17.78 -1.34 2.96
C LEU A 81 -17.47 -0.15 2.03
N ALA A 82 -16.87 0.91 2.54
CA ALA A 82 -16.47 2.07 1.74
C ALA A 82 -15.40 1.69 0.71
N ARG A 83 -14.41 0.88 1.11
CA ARG A 83 -13.38 0.34 0.21
C ARG A 83 -14.00 -0.49 -0.90
N ASP A 84 -14.89 -1.41 -0.56
CA ASP A 84 -15.48 -2.33 -1.55
C ASP A 84 -16.33 -1.57 -2.58
N ARG A 85 -17.08 -0.55 -2.14
CA ARG A 85 -17.81 0.36 -3.04
C ARG A 85 -16.87 1.14 -3.97
N ALA A 86 -15.76 1.63 -3.44
CA ALA A 86 -14.77 2.37 -4.24
C ALA A 86 -14.12 1.45 -5.31
N LEU A 87 -13.80 0.21 -4.94
CA LEU A 87 -13.25 -0.78 -5.86
C LEU A 87 -14.26 -1.18 -6.94
N GLU A 88 -15.53 -1.38 -6.58
CA GLU A 88 -16.60 -1.66 -7.54
C GLU A 88 -16.81 -0.49 -8.52
N ALA A 89 -16.86 0.74 -8.02
CA ALA A 89 -16.99 1.93 -8.86
C ALA A 89 -15.80 2.08 -9.82
N SER A 90 -14.57 1.83 -9.35
CA SER A 90 -13.36 1.82 -10.18
C SER A 90 -13.45 0.76 -11.28
N ARG A 91 -13.86 -0.47 -10.94
CA ARG A 91 -14.07 -1.54 -11.91
C ARG A 91 -15.11 -1.17 -12.96
N LEU A 92 -16.28 -0.66 -12.56
CA LEU A 92 -17.33 -0.26 -13.48
C LEU A 92 -16.86 0.86 -14.41
N LYS A 93 -16.08 1.83 -13.91
CA LYS A 93 -15.46 2.90 -14.71
C LYS A 93 -14.53 2.31 -15.77
N SER A 94 -13.63 1.39 -15.39
CA SER A 94 -12.71 0.74 -16.32
C SER A 94 -13.43 -0.10 -17.37
N ASP A 95 -14.40 -0.91 -16.96
CA ASP A 95 -15.15 -1.79 -17.86
C ASP A 95 -16.00 -0.96 -18.85
N PHE A 96 -16.61 0.14 -18.38
CA PHE A 96 -17.33 1.09 -19.24
C PHE A 96 -16.41 1.72 -20.28
N LEU A 97 -15.26 2.25 -19.86
CA LEU A 97 -14.31 2.89 -20.78
C LEU A 97 -13.75 1.89 -21.79
N ALA A 98 -13.41 0.67 -21.36
CA ALA A 98 -12.94 -0.38 -22.27
C ALA A 98 -13.98 -0.73 -23.34
N ASN A 99 -15.25 -0.85 -22.97
CA ASN A 99 -16.32 -1.12 -23.94
C ASN A 99 -16.54 0.06 -24.90
N MET A 100 -16.59 1.29 -24.36
CA MET A 100 -16.71 2.49 -25.19
C MET A 100 -15.53 2.67 -26.15
N SER A 101 -14.31 2.27 -25.77
CA SER A 101 -13.17 2.25 -26.68
C SER A 101 -13.46 1.46 -27.94
N HIS A 102 -13.93 0.22 -27.79
CA HIS A 102 -14.19 -0.65 -28.94
C HIS A 102 -15.33 -0.12 -29.81
N GLU A 103 -16.38 0.43 -29.17
CA GLU A 103 -17.52 1.02 -29.87
C GLU A 103 -17.17 2.33 -30.58
N ILE A 104 -16.16 3.09 -30.13
CA ILE A 104 -15.68 4.30 -30.81
C ILE A 104 -14.62 3.96 -31.86
N ARG A 105 -13.70 3.04 -31.56
CA ARG A 105 -12.59 2.65 -32.46
C ARG A 105 -13.12 2.04 -33.75
N THR A 106 -14.16 1.21 -33.68
CA THR A 106 -14.71 0.53 -34.86
C THR A 106 -15.23 1.48 -35.94
N PRO A 107 -16.14 2.44 -35.65
CA PRO A 107 -16.58 3.41 -36.64
C PRO A 107 -15.46 4.38 -37.04
N LEU A 108 -14.56 4.74 -36.14
CA LEU A 108 -13.46 5.67 -36.43
C LEU A 108 -12.44 5.06 -37.40
N ASN A 109 -12.04 3.80 -37.17
CA ASN A 109 -11.18 3.06 -38.10
C ASN A 109 -11.84 2.87 -39.47
N ALA A 110 -13.16 2.72 -39.52
CA ALA A 110 -13.89 2.65 -40.80
C ALA A 110 -13.84 3.99 -41.55
N VAL A 111 -14.02 5.12 -40.86
CA VAL A 111 -13.93 6.46 -41.45
C VAL A 111 -12.51 6.75 -41.95
N ILE A 112 -11.48 6.44 -41.15
CA ILE A 112 -10.07 6.60 -41.53
C ILE A 112 -9.73 5.68 -42.72
N GLY A 113 -10.17 4.42 -42.68
CA GLY A 113 -9.97 3.48 -43.78
C GLY A 113 -10.60 3.94 -45.09
N LEU A 114 -11.83 4.48 -45.03
CA LEU A 114 -12.50 5.07 -46.20
C LEU A 114 -11.79 6.33 -46.70
N ALA A 115 -11.31 7.20 -45.80
CA ALA A 115 -10.53 8.37 -46.17
C ALA A 115 -9.23 7.99 -46.88
N ASN A 116 -8.52 6.96 -46.40
CA ASN A 116 -7.31 6.43 -47.04
C ASN A 116 -7.60 5.85 -48.43
N LEU A 117 -8.68 5.09 -48.58
CA LEU A 117 -9.08 4.59 -49.91
C LEU A 117 -9.41 5.71 -50.90
N LEU A 118 -9.96 6.83 -50.41
CA LEU A 118 -10.27 7.99 -51.25
C LEU A 118 -9.00 8.78 -51.61
N LEU A 119 -8.02 8.90 -50.69
CA LEU A 119 -6.74 9.56 -50.95
C LEU A 119 -5.92 8.91 -52.09
N ASP A 120 -6.18 7.63 -52.38
CA ASP A 120 -5.59 6.86 -53.49
C ASP A 120 -6.30 7.07 -54.84
N THR A 121 -7.38 7.87 -54.90
CA THR A 121 -8.14 8.18 -56.13
C THR A 121 -7.71 9.51 -56.76
N GLU A 122 -8.20 9.79 -57.99
CA GLU A 122 -8.05 11.12 -58.60
C GLU A 122 -8.89 12.15 -57.83
N LEU A 123 -8.21 13.10 -57.19
CA LEU A 123 -8.81 14.16 -56.38
C LEU A 123 -8.28 15.51 -56.86
N ASP A 124 -9.13 16.53 -56.78
CA ASP A 124 -8.64 17.90 -56.86
C ASP A 124 -7.94 18.31 -55.54
N GLN A 125 -7.24 19.45 -55.57
CA GLN A 125 -6.45 19.90 -54.42
C GLN A 125 -7.31 20.13 -53.17
N GLU A 126 -8.51 20.68 -53.33
CA GLU A 126 -9.40 21.02 -52.22
C GLU A 126 -9.96 19.74 -51.56
N GLN A 127 -10.31 18.74 -52.37
CA GLN A 127 -10.73 17.42 -51.90
C GLN A 127 -9.63 16.68 -51.14
N ARG A 128 -8.38 16.76 -51.64
CA ARG A 128 -7.21 16.18 -50.95
C ARG A 128 -6.99 16.84 -49.59
N ASP A 129 -7.04 18.17 -49.52
CA ASP A 129 -6.87 18.91 -48.27
C ASP A 129 -7.96 18.54 -47.24
N PHE A 130 -9.22 18.35 -47.68
CA PHE A 130 -10.30 17.88 -46.80
C PHE A 130 -10.07 16.45 -46.29
N LEU A 131 -9.65 15.54 -47.15
CA LEU A 131 -9.40 14.14 -46.76
C LEU A 131 -8.20 14.01 -45.81
N GLU A 132 -7.12 14.75 -46.05
CA GLU A 132 -5.98 14.82 -45.13
C GLU A 132 -6.40 15.40 -43.77
N THR A 133 -7.26 16.41 -43.75
CA THR A 133 -7.82 16.96 -42.50
C THR A 133 -8.64 15.94 -41.73
N ILE A 134 -9.50 15.17 -42.42
CA ILE A 134 -10.31 14.09 -41.82
C ILE A 134 -9.40 13.00 -41.25
N HIS A 135 -8.40 12.56 -42.03
CA HIS A 135 -7.45 11.54 -41.63
C HIS A 135 -6.69 11.95 -40.35
N ASN A 136 -6.07 13.14 -40.37
CA ASN A 136 -5.30 13.67 -39.25
C ASN A 136 -6.15 13.88 -37.99
N SER A 137 -7.41 14.28 -38.16
CA SER A 137 -8.36 14.42 -37.05
C SER A 137 -8.75 13.07 -36.47
N GLY A 138 -8.93 12.05 -37.31
CA GLY A 138 -9.22 10.68 -36.91
C GLY A 138 -8.09 10.06 -36.08
N ASP A 139 -6.86 10.17 -36.54
CA ASP A 139 -5.67 9.68 -35.83
C ASP A 139 -5.47 10.39 -34.48
N SER A 140 -5.69 11.71 -34.46
CA SER A 140 -5.62 12.51 -33.23
C SER A 140 -6.68 12.05 -32.21
N LEU A 141 -7.91 11.78 -32.67
CA LEU A 141 -8.98 11.30 -31.80
C LEU A 141 -8.71 9.88 -31.27
N LEU A 142 -8.20 8.97 -32.12
CA LEU A 142 -7.78 7.64 -31.69
C LEU A 142 -6.70 7.69 -30.61
N THR A 143 -5.73 8.59 -30.77
CA THR A 143 -4.66 8.80 -29.79
C THR A 143 -5.23 9.23 -28.45
N ILE A 144 -6.10 10.26 -28.44
CA ILE A 144 -6.75 10.75 -27.21
C ILE A 144 -7.56 9.64 -26.52
N ILE A 145 -8.32 8.87 -27.30
CA ILE A 145 -9.12 7.75 -26.76
C ILE A 145 -8.21 6.70 -26.13
N ASN A 146 -7.12 6.31 -26.80
CA ASN A 146 -6.16 5.35 -26.27
C ASN A 146 -5.51 5.86 -24.98
N ASP A 147 -5.10 7.12 -24.93
CA ASP A 147 -4.50 7.73 -23.74
C ASP A 147 -5.48 7.74 -22.54
N ILE A 148 -6.76 8.05 -22.77
CA ILE A 148 -7.80 8.02 -21.72
C ILE A 148 -7.97 6.59 -21.16
N LEU A 149 -7.89 5.58 -22.02
CA LEU A 149 -8.04 4.18 -21.62
C LEU A 149 -6.84 3.68 -20.84
N ASP A 150 -5.64 4.02 -21.31
CA ASP A 150 -4.40 3.68 -20.63
C ASP A 150 -4.37 4.32 -19.24
N PHE A 151 -4.77 5.59 -19.13
CA PHE A 151 -4.95 6.26 -17.84
C PHE A 151 -5.96 5.52 -16.95
N SER A 152 -7.10 5.10 -17.49
CA SER A 152 -8.10 4.35 -16.72
C SER A 152 -7.63 2.96 -16.28
N ARG A 153 -6.75 2.31 -17.04
CA ARG A 153 -6.14 1.02 -16.66
C ARG A 153 -5.10 1.21 -15.56
N ILE A 154 -4.31 2.27 -15.63
CA ILE A 154 -3.33 2.65 -14.60
C ILE A 154 -4.04 2.96 -13.28
N GLU A 155 -5.08 3.80 -13.28
CA GLU A 155 -5.84 4.13 -12.05
C GLU A 155 -6.44 2.88 -11.37
N ALA A 156 -6.78 1.85 -12.14
CA ALA A 156 -7.35 0.61 -11.63
C ALA A 156 -6.30 -0.44 -11.22
N ASN A 157 -4.99 -0.13 -11.28
CA ASN A 157 -3.91 -1.10 -11.07
C ASN A 157 -4.01 -2.34 -12.00
N ARG A 158 -4.60 -2.16 -13.20
CA ARG A 158 -4.82 -3.24 -14.19
C ARG A 158 -3.90 -3.11 -15.41
N LEU A 159 -2.91 -2.23 -15.36
CA LEU A 159 -1.92 -2.13 -16.43
C LEU A 159 -0.93 -3.29 -16.28
N GLU A 160 -0.98 -4.24 -17.21
CA GLU A 160 0.06 -5.24 -17.38
C GLU A 160 1.05 -4.70 -18.43
N LEU A 161 2.33 -4.64 -18.06
CA LEU A 161 3.41 -4.29 -18.99
C LEU A 161 3.84 -5.54 -19.73
N GLU A 162 4.05 -5.42 -21.04
CA GLU A 162 4.64 -6.51 -21.81
C GLU A 162 6.12 -6.68 -21.44
N ASP A 163 6.60 -7.93 -21.41
CA ASP A 163 8.00 -8.27 -21.18
C ASP A 163 8.58 -8.98 -22.41
N GLN A 164 9.02 -8.19 -23.37
CA GLN A 164 9.62 -8.69 -24.63
C GLN A 164 11.02 -8.12 -24.83
N PRO A 165 11.93 -8.88 -25.47
CA PRO A 165 13.22 -8.35 -25.88
C PRO A 165 13.04 -7.28 -26.97
N PHE A 166 13.70 -6.14 -26.82
CA PHE A 166 13.63 -5.04 -27.78
C PHE A 166 14.95 -4.27 -27.87
N SER A 167 15.19 -3.63 -29.02
CA SER A 167 16.31 -2.71 -29.20
C SER A 167 15.96 -1.33 -28.66
N LEU A 168 16.69 -0.87 -27.65
CA LEU A 168 16.49 0.47 -27.09
C LEU A 168 16.78 1.57 -28.12
N ARG A 169 17.74 1.33 -29.02
CA ARG A 169 18.11 2.26 -30.08
C ARG A 169 16.99 2.41 -31.09
N ASP A 170 16.46 1.30 -31.58
CA ASP A 170 15.40 1.29 -32.59
C ASP A 170 14.14 1.97 -32.02
N CYS A 171 13.83 1.74 -30.74
CA CYS A 171 12.71 2.42 -30.06
C CYS A 171 12.87 3.95 -30.03
N VAL A 172 14.09 4.44 -29.83
CA VAL A 172 14.39 5.88 -29.79
C VAL A 172 14.36 6.48 -31.20
N GLU A 173 14.90 5.76 -32.18
CA GLU A 173 14.88 6.17 -33.60
C GLU A 173 13.44 6.26 -34.12
N ASP A 174 12.62 5.23 -33.89
CA ASP A 174 11.19 5.24 -34.22
C ASP A 174 10.46 6.46 -33.63
N ALA A 175 10.73 6.79 -32.37
CA ALA A 175 10.08 7.92 -31.69
C ALA A 175 10.48 9.28 -32.29
N ILE A 176 11.72 9.41 -32.76
CA ILE A 176 12.23 10.63 -33.40
C ILE A 176 11.67 10.77 -34.81
N ASP A 177 11.66 9.68 -35.59
CA ASP A 177 11.14 9.68 -36.96
C ASP A 177 9.68 10.13 -37.01
N LEU A 178 8.87 9.70 -36.02
CA LEU A 178 7.47 10.13 -35.89
C LEU A 178 7.28 11.64 -35.70
N LEU A 179 8.29 12.35 -35.17
CA LEU A 179 8.22 13.78 -34.89
C LEU A 179 9.11 14.63 -35.81
N ALA A 180 9.95 13.99 -36.62
CA ALA A 180 10.87 14.65 -37.54
C ALA A 180 10.14 15.61 -38.49
N THR A 181 9.02 15.17 -39.09
CA THR A 181 8.24 16.01 -40.02
C THR A 181 7.75 17.30 -39.36
N ARG A 182 7.17 17.19 -38.15
CA ARG A 182 6.67 18.36 -37.39
C ARG A 182 7.79 19.30 -36.96
N ALA A 183 8.97 18.77 -36.67
CA ALA A 183 10.13 19.57 -36.31
C ALA A 183 10.72 20.31 -37.52
N ILE A 184 10.77 19.65 -38.68
CA ILE A 184 11.19 20.25 -39.96
C ILE A 184 10.26 21.41 -40.34
N GLU A 185 8.94 21.23 -40.22
CA GLU A 185 7.95 22.29 -40.47
C GLU A 185 8.19 23.54 -39.59
N LYS A 186 8.74 23.34 -38.39
CA LYS A 186 9.10 24.41 -37.46
C LYS A 186 10.55 24.89 -37.57
N ASN A 187 11.36 24.35 -38.48
CA ASN A 187 12.81 24.57 -38.56
C ASN A 187 13.53 24.31 -37.22
N ILE A 188 13.22 23.18 -36.58
CA ILE A 188 13.87 22.72 -35.35
C ILE A 188 14.69 21.47 -35.67
N ASP A 189 15.95 21.45 -35.28
CA ASP A 189 16.80 20.28 -35.42
C ASP A 189 16.48 19.26 -34.31
N LEU A 190 16.22 18.01 -34.67
CA LEU A 190 16.03 16.91 -33.72
C LEU A 190 17.23 15.97 -33.76
N ALA A 191 17.81 15.67 -32.60
CA ALA A 191 18.92 14.74 -32.47
C ALA A 191 18.79 13.86 -31.22
N TYR A 192 19.55 12.77 -31.16
CA TYR A 192 19.65 11.92 -29.98
C TYR A 192 21.09 11.54 -29.66
N GLN A 193 21.35 11.27 -28.39
CA GLN A 193 22.65 10.86 -27.88
C GLN A 193 22.50 9.77 -26.82
N PHE A 194 23.21 8.66 -27.00
CA PHE A 194 23.34 7.62 -25.99
C PHE A 194 24.64 7.83 -25.20
N ALA A 195 24.58 7.75 -23.88
CA ALA A 195 25.75 7.62 -23.03
C ALA A 195 26.24 6.16 -23.04
N ASP A 196 27.56 5.96 -23.09
CA ASP A 196 28.18 4.63 -23.06
C ASP A 196 28.54 4.18 -21.64
N PRO A 197 28.44 2.87 -21.30
CA PRO A 197 27.94 1.75 -22.12
C PRO A 197 26.52 1.33 -21.72
N LEU A 198 25.55 1.56 -22.62
CA LEU A 198 24.19 1.02 -22.50
C LEU A 198 24.05 -0.31 -23.30
N PRO A 199 23.29 -1.30 -22.79
CA PRO A 199 23.03 -2.52 -23.53
C PRO A 199 22.19 -2.23 -24.78
N ARG A 200 22.47 -2.97 -25.86
CA ARG A 200 21.73 -2.84 -27.13
C ARG A 200 20.31 -3.43 -27.04
N GLU A 201 20.16 -4.53 -26.32
CA GLU A 201 18.89 -5.21 -26.10
C GLU A 201 18.45 -5.05 -24.65
N CYS A 202 17.21 -4.62 -24.47
CA CYS A 202 16.51 -4.53 -23.20
C CYS A 202 15.30 -5.47 -23.22
N ARG A 203 14.75 -5.76 -22.05
CA ARG A 203 13.48 -6.49 -21.90
C ARG A 203 12.43 -5.57 -21.27
N GLY A 204 11.25 -5.51 -21.87
CA GLY A 204 10.15 -4.69 -21.38
C GLY A 204 9.13 -4.34 -22.47
N ASP A 205 8.35 -3.30 -22.22
CA ASP A 205 7.26 -2.87 -23.10
C ASP A 205 7.71 -1.72 -24.01
N ILE A 206 8.15 -2.08 -25.22
CA ILE A 206 8.61 -1.12 -26.25
C ILE A 206 7.51 -0.13 -26.63
N THR A 207 6.25 -0.58 -26.67
CA THR A 207 5.12 0.26 -27.12
C THR A 207 4.89 1.39 -26.12
N ARG A 208 4.94 1.07 -24.82
CA ARG A 208 4.81 2.07 -23.75
C ARG A 208 6.00 2.99 -23.67
N LEU A 209 7.22 2.46 -23.80
CA LEU A 209 8.42 3.29 -23.81
C LEU A 209 8.37 4.30 -24.96
N ARG A 210 8.04 3.85 -26.17
CA ARG A 210 7.88 4.73 -27.35
C ARG A 210 6.81 5.79 -27.12
N GLN A 211 5.67 5.44 -26.52
CA GLN A 211 4.63 6.42 -26.18
C GLN A 211 5.12 7.50 -25.21
N ILE A 212 5.92 7.13 -24.20
CA ILE A 212 6.56 8.08 -23.28
C ILE A 212 7.50 9.03 -24.05
N LEU A 213 8.35 8.48 -24.93
CA LEU A 213 9.30 9.26 -25.71
C LEU A 213 8.60 10.23 -26.68
N VAL A 214 7.58 9.75 -27.40
CA VAL A 214 6.78 10.58 -28.32
C VAL A 214 6.09 11.71 -27.56
N ASN A 215 5.57 11.47 -26.36
CA ASN A 215 4.95 12.51 -25.55
C ASN A 215 5.97 13.54 -25.06
N LEU A 216 7.15 13.10 -24.62
CA LEU A 216 8.23 13.97 -24.14
C LEU A 216 8.76 14.84 -25.28
N LEU A 217 9.14 14.23 -26.39
CA LEU A 217 9.64 14.90 -27.59
C LEU A 217 8.57 15.78 -28.24
N GLY A 218 7.31 15.32 -28.27
CA GLY A 218 6.18 16.07 -28.81
C GLY A 218 5.96 17.37 -28.04
N ASN A 219 6.10 17.33 -26.71
CA ASN A 219 6.09 18.53 -25.88
C ASN A 219 7.30 19.43 -26.20
N ALA A 220 8.50 18.87 -26.34
CA ALA A 220 9.68 19.67 -26.70
C ALA A 220 9.50 20.39 -28.05
N VAL A 221 9.04 19.70 -29.11
CA VAL A 221 8.75 20.32 -30.42
C VAL A 221 7.63 21.36 -30.32
N LYS A 222 6.63 21.13 -29.47
CA LYS A 222 5.53 22.08 -29.26
C LYS A 222 6.01 23.39 -28.64
N PHE A 223 6.86 23.33 -27.61
CA PHE A 223 7.27 24.48 -26.81
C PHE A 223 8.57 25.13 -27.25
N THR A 224 9.37 24.48 -28.10
CA THR A 224 10.54 25.09 -28.73
C THR A 224 10.10 25.86 -29.98
N SER A 225 10.53 27.11 -30.10
CA SER A 225 10.20 27.99 -31.22
C SER A 225 11.28 28.02 -32.30
N GLN A 226 12.55 27.81 -31.93
CA GLN A 226 13.71 27.81 -32.81
C GLN A 226 14.90 27.14 -32.10
N GLY A 227 15.82 26.52 -32.84
CA GLY A 227 17.02 25.87 -32.32
C GLY A 227 17.01 24.35 -32.49
N GLU A 228 17.61 23.64 -31.54
CA GLU A 228 17.74 22.17 -31.55
C GLU A 228 17.13 21.53 -30.30
N ILE A 229 16.71 20.28 -30.45
CA ILE A 229 16.20 19.41 -29.40
C ILE A 229 17.07 18.15 -29.40
N ILE A 230 17.69 17.83 -28.25
CA ILE A 230 18.59 16.67 -28.12
C ILE A 230 18.06 15.72 -27.05
N LEU A 231 17.60 14.54 -27.46
CA LEU A 231 17.27 13.46 -26.52
C LEU A 231 18.54 12.78 -26.03
N ARG A 232 18.86 12.92 -24.75
CA ARG A 232 19.94 12.17 -24.10
C ARG A 232 19.38 10.95 -23.39
N VAL A 233 19.99 9.80 -23.68
CA VAL A 233 19.68 8.53 -23.05
C VAL A 233 20.89 8.11 -22.23
N SER A 234 20.68 7.91 -20.94
CA SER A 234 21.70 7.42 -20.00
C SER A 234 21.12 6.30 -19.17
N GLY A 235 21.97 5.53 -18.50
CA GLY A 235 21.49 4.49 -17.61
C GLY A 235 22.54 4.02 -16.64
N GLN A 236 22.05 3.48 -15.55
CA GLN A 236 22.84 2.99 -14.43
C GLN A 236 22.30 1.64 -13.97
N PRO A 237 23.17 0.67 -13.63
CA PRO A 237 22.72 -0.61 -13.12
C PRO A 237 21.98 -0.39 -11.79
N LEU A 238 20.77 -0.93 -11.69
CA LEU A 238 19.99 -0.94 -10.45
C LEU A 238 20.37 -2.17 -9.61
N ASP A 239 20.51 -3.33 -10.27
CA ASP A 239 21.04 -4.58 -9.72
C ASP A 239 21.68 -5.45 -10.83
N GLU A 240 21.92 -6.75 -10.58
CA GLU A 240 22.54 -7.66 -11.55
C GLU A 240 21.73 -7.87 -12.84
N ASN A 241 20.41 -7.67 -12.81
CA ASN A 241 19.50 -7.95 -13.92
C ASN A 241 18.64 -6.75 -14.36
N HIS A 242 18.66 -5.65 -13.60
CA HIS A 242 17.87 -4.45 -13.89
C HIS A 242 18.75 -3.25 -14.17
N LEU A 243 18.35 -2.49 -15.21
CA LEU A 243 18.98 -1.25 -15.61
C LEU A 243 17.96 -0.11 -15.44
N GLU A 244 18.36 0.95 -14.75
CA GLU A 244 17.58 2.18 -14.69
C GLU A 244 18.00 3.08 -15.86
N LEU A 245 17.05 3.42 -16.73
CA LEU A 245 17.25 4.31 -17.89
C LEU A 245 16.70 5.71 -17.58
N THR A 246 17.48 6.72 -17.91
CA THR A 246 17.09 8.14 -17.81
C THR A 246 17.07 8.77 -19.20
N PHE A 247 15.93 9.36 -19.55
CA PHE A 247 15.70 10.11 -20.78
C PHE A 247 15.53 11.59 -20.45
N SER A 248 16.33 12.46 -21.08
CA SER A 248 16.23 13.91 -20.90
C SER A 248 16.22 14.62 -22.25
N VAL A 249 15.37 15.64 -22.38
CA VAL A 249 15.19 16.47 -23.58
C VAL A 249 15.43 17.93 -23.24
#